data_AF-A0AAJ6ETC5-F1
#
_entry.id   AF-A0AAJ6ETC5-F1
#
_cell.length_a   1.000
_cell.length_b   1.000
_cell.length_c   1.000
_cell.angle_alpha   90.00
_cell.angle_beta   90.00
_cell.angle_gamma   90.00
#
_symmetry.space_group_name_H-M   'P 1'
#
loop_
_entity.id
_entity.type
_entity.pdbx_description
1 polymer ?
#
loop_
_entity_poly.entity_id
_entity_poly.type
_entity_poly.pdbx_seq_one_letter_code
_entity_poly.pdbx_strand_id
1 'polypeptide(L)'
;MSGFKEPGFADRQKAAKQARQDILNKFRARPGPDDPAVKARAEERAAIAERRAKAKEAREAEKAEQKRREDEAAAAEAARIAREKEEEAARQEALLAEQKAKRDARYAARKERGKKKR
;
A
#
# COMPACT_ATOMS: atom_id res chain seq x y z
N MET A 1 -15.49 -47.78 29.82
CA MET A 1 -15.91 -46.53 29.15
C MET A 1 -17.16 -46.01 29.86
N SER A 2 -17.03 -45.20 30.92
CA SER A 2 -18.19 -44.60 31.57
C SER A 2 -18.71 -43.46 30.68
N GLY A 3 -19.90 -43.64 30.12
CA GLY A 3 -20.55 -42.68 29.24
C GLY A 3 -20.84 -41.36 29.96
N PHE A 4 -20.61 -40.24 29.26
CA PHE A 4 -21.00 -38.91 29.69
C PHE A 4 -22.52 -38.87 29.89
N LYS A 5 -22.97 -38.61 31.12
CA LYS A 5 -24.40 -38.50 31.44
C LYS A 5 -24.84 -37.06 31.20
N GLU A 6 -25.73 -36.86 30.23
CA GLU A 6 -26.23 -35.53 29.94
C GLU A 6 -27.01 -34.97 31.13
N PRO A 7 -26.78 -33.69 31.50
CA PRO A 7 -27.48 -33.06 32.61
C PRO A 7 -28.97 -32.96 32.31
N GLY A 8 -29.79 -33.43 33.26
CA GLY A 8 -31.25 -33.43 33.13
C GLY A 8 -31.84 -32.02 33.17
N PHE A 9 -33.16 -31.90 32.99
CA PHE A 9 -33.86 -30.61 33.02
C PHE A 9 -33.63 -29.85 34.34
N ALA A 10 -33.69 -30.54 35.48
CA ALA A 10 -33.45 -29.96 36.81
C ALA A 10 -32.02 -29.43 36.95
N ASP A 11 -31.02 -30.16 36.45
CA ASP A 11 -29.61 -29.75 36.48
C ASP A 11 -29.40 -28.49 35.63
N ARG A 12 -29.99 -28.44 34.43
CA ARG A 12 -29.96 -27.27 33.55
C ARG A 12 -30.63 -26.05 34.20
N GLN A 13 -31.77 -26.24 34.86
CA GLN A 13 -32.46 -25.16 35.57
C GLN A 13 -31.63 -24.62 36.74
N LYS A 14 -30.99 -25.51 37.51
CA LYS A 14 -30.09 -25.13 38.61
C LYS A 14 -28.87 -24.38 38.09
N ALA A 15 -28.23 -24.88 37.02
CA ALA A 15 -27.10 -24.23 36.37
C ALA A 15 -27.47 -22.83 35.86
N ALA A 16 -28.64 -22.66 35.24
CA ALA A 16 -29.11 -21.36 34.79
C ALA A 16 -29.34 -20.37 35.95
N LYS A 17 -29.89 -20.83 37.08
CA LYS A 17 -30.05 -20.01 38.29
C LYS A 17 -28.70 -19.61 38.89
N GLN A 18 -27.77 -20.55 39.00
CA GLN A 18 -26.41 -20.28 39.47
C GLN A 18 -25.68 -19.29 38.56
N ALA A 19 -25.74 -19.48 37.24
CA ALA A 19 -25.12 -18.55 36.29
C ALA A 19 -25.65 -17.11 36.44
N ARG A 20 -26.97 -16.94 36.63
CA ARG A 20 -27.56 -15.62 36.89
C ARG A 20 -27.06 -15.02 38.20
N GLN A 21 -26.99 -15.83 39.26
CA GLN A 21 -26.49 -15.39 40.56
C GLN A 21 -25.01 -15.02 40.51
N ASP A 22 -24.19 -15.79 39.78
CA ASP A 22 -22.77 -15.52 39.57
C ASP A 22 -22.54 -14.23 38.79
N ILE A 23 -23.36 -13.95 37.77
CA ILE A 23 -23.29 -12.68 37.03
C ILE A 23 -23.62 -11.50 37.94
N LEU A 24 -24.66 -11.61 38.78
CA LEU A 24 -25.02 -10.56 39.74
C LEU A 24 -23.93 -10.36 40.80
N ASN A 25 -23.35 -11.45 41.31
CA ASN A 25 -22.25 -11.38 42.27
C ASN A 25 -21.01 -10.74 41.65
N LYS A 26 -20.67 -11.09 40.40
CA LYS A 26 -19.59 -10.43 39.64
C LYS A 26 -19.85 -8.95 39.45
N PHE A 27 -21.10 -8.55 39.18
CA PHE A 27 -21.44 -7.13 39.03
C PHE A 27 -21.30 -6.37 40.36
N ARG A 28 -21.79 -6.95 41.46
CA ARG A 28 -21.68 -6.36 42.81
C ARG A 28 -20.23 -6.30 43.32
N ALA A 29 -19.41 -7.28 42.98
CA ALA A 29 -18.01 -7.35 43.37
C ALA A 29 -17.07 -6.53 42.48
N ARG A 30 -17.59 -5.91 41.39
CA ARG A 30 -16.75 -5.06 40.55
C ARG A 30 -16.35 -3.80 41.33
N PRO A 31 -15.05 -3.45 41.35
CA PRO A 31 -14.62 -2.20 41.92
C PRO A 31 -15.28 -1.04 41.18
N GLY A 32 -15.67 -0.03 41.94
CA GLY A 32 -16.31 1.18 41.40
C GLY A 32 -15.36 2.01 40.54
N PRO A 33 -15.87 3.03 39.85
CA PRO A 33 -15.05 3.94 39.03
C PRO A 33 -13.99 4.69 39.83
N ASP A 34 -14.23 4.89 41.13
CA ASP A 34 -13.32 5.59 42.03
C ASP A 34 -12.24 4.71 42.66
N ASP A 35 -12.29 3.40 42.42
CA ASP A 35 -11.27 2.47 42.89
C ASP A 35 -9.90 2.80 42.27
N PRO A 36 -8.84 2.90 43.08
CA PRO A 36 -7.52 3.32 42.60
C PRO A 36 -6.95 2.38 41.54
N ALA A 37 -7.23 1.08 41.60
CA ALA A 37 -6.76 0.13 40.59
C ALA A 37 -7.54 0.24 39.27
N VAL A 38 -8.80 0.71 39.31
CA VAL A 38 -9.57 1.03 38.08
C VAL A 38 -9.03 2.31 37.43
N LYS A 39 -8.77 3.35 38.23
CA LYS A 39 -8.18 4.61 37.76
C LYS A 39 -6.80 4.41 37.14
N ALA A 40 -5.91 3.70 37.81
CA ALA A 40 -4.58 3.40 37.28
C ALA A 40 -4.63 2.66 35.93
N ARG A 41 -5.54 1.69 35.78
CA ARG A 41 -5.76 1.00 34.49
C ARG A 41 -6.33 1.91 33.41
N ALA A 42 -7.20 2.85 33.78
CA ALA A 42 -7.75 3.82 32.83
C ALA A 42 -6.66 4.79 32.34
N GLU A 43 -5.84 5.31 33.25
CA GLU A 43 -4.70 6.18 32.95
C GLU A 43 -3.65 5.47 32.08
N GLU A 44 -3.31 4.23 32.40
CA GLU A 44 -2.39 3.42 31.59
C GLU A 44 -2.91 3.26 30.15
N ARG A 45 -4.20 2.93 29.99
CA ARG A 45 -4.83 2.80 28.68
C ARG A 45 -4.87 4.13 27.94
N ALA A 46 -5.14 5.23 28.62
CA ALA A 46 -5.10 6.56 28.04
C ALA A 46 -3.69 6.90 27.54
N ALA A 47 -2.66 6.66 28.35
CA ALA A 47 -1.26 6.87 27.97
C ALA A 47 -0.85 6.01 26.77
N ILE A 48 -1.29 4.75 26.70
CA ILE A 48 -1.05 3.87 25.54
C ILE A 48 -1.78 4.41 24.30
N ALA A 49 -3.02 4.87 24.44
CA ALA A 49 -3.80 5.42 23.34
C ALA A 49 -3.16 6.70 22.78
N GLU A 50 -2.70 7.61 23.64
CA GLU A 50 -1.99 8.81 23.22
C GLU A 50 -0.68 8.49 22.51
N ARG A 51 0.12 7.54 23.03
CA ARG A 51 1.35 7.09 22.37
C ARG A 51 1.07 6.51 20.99
N ARG A 52 0.00 5.72 20.86
CA ARG A 52 -0.43 5.15 19.57
C ARG A 52 -0.93 6.23 18.61
N ALA A 53 -1.64 7.24 19.09
CA ALA A 53 -2.10 8.36 18.27
C ALA A 53 -0.91 9.14 17.71
N LYS A 54 0.04 9.56 18.56
CA LYS A 54 1.27 10.25 18.14
C LYS A 54 2.10 9.42 17.14
N ALA A 55 2.23 8.11 17.38
CA ALA A 55 2.95 7.23 16.47
C ALA A 55 2.25 7.08 15.11
N LYS A 56 0.91 7.12 15.07
CA LYS A 56 0.15 7.09 13.81
C LYS A 56 0.34 8.39 13.03
N GLU A 57 0.20 9.53 13.69
CA GLU A 57 0.40 10.85 13.07
C GLU A 57 1.79 10.97 12.43
N ALA A 58 2.84 10.56 13.15
CA ALA A 58 4.20 10.57 12.61
C ALA A 58 4.36 9.68 11.38
N ARG A 59 3.79 8.47 11.40
CA ARG A 59 3.84 7.52 10.27
C ARG A 59 3.03 8.02 9.07
N GLU A 60 1.91 8.69 9.30
CA GLU A 60 1.09 9.25 8.22
C GLU A 60 1.80 10.43 7.55
N ALA A 61 2.47 11.29 8.34
CA ALA A 61 3.31 12.35 7.81
C ALA A 61 4.47 11.80 6.96
N GLU A 62 5.19 10.78 7.46
CA GLU A 62 6.28 10.14 6.73
C GLU A 62 5.80 9.51 5.42
N LYS A 63 4.67 8.78 5.46
CA LYS A 63 4.08 8.19 4.24
C LYS A 63 3.65 9.25 3.23
N ALA A 64 3.11 10.37 3.68
CA ALA A 64 2.74 11.47 2.80
C ALA A 64 3.97 12.07 2.12
N GLU A 65 5.08 12.22 2.85
CA GLU A 65 6.35 12.66 2.27
C GLU A 65 6.94 11.65 1.29
N GLN A 66 6.96 10.37 1.63
CA GLN A 66 7.44 9.31 0.74
C GLN A 66 6.66 9.29 -0.57
N LYS A 67 5.32 9.31 -0.50
CA LYS A 67 4.47 9.37 -1.69
C LYS A 67 4.78 10.58 -2.57
N ARG A 68 4.96 11.77 -1.97
CA ARG A 68 5.34 12.96 -2.75
C ARG A 68 6.66 12.79 -3.49
N ARG A 69 7.66 12.17 -2.85
CA ARG A 69 8.96 11.90 -3.47
C ARG A 69 8.86 10.83 -4.56
N GLU A 70 8.07 9.79 -4.34
CA GLU A 70 7.81 8.75 -5.34
C GLU A 70 7.09 9.31 -6.58
N ASP A 71 6.06 10.14 -6.37
CA ASP A 71 5.32 10.80 -7.45
C ASP A 71 6.24 11.76 -8.24
N GLU A 72 7.09 12.53 -7.56
CA GLU A 72 8.07 13.42 -8.20
C GLU A 72 9.11 12.63 -8.98
N ALA A 73 9.63 11.53 -8.42
CA ALA A 73 10.59 10.66 -9.09
C ALA A 73 9.98 9.98 -10.31
N ALA A 74 8.74 9.50 -10.21
CA ALA A 74 8.01 8.91 -11.33
C ALA A 74 7.75 9.93 -12.45
N ALA A 75 7.38 11.17 -12.10
CA ALA A 75 7.20 12.24 -13.08
C ALA A 75 8.53 12.60 -13.77
N ALA A 76 9.63 12.67 -13.02
CA ALA A 76 10.96 12.93 -13.56
C ALA A 76 11.42 11.81 -14.49
N GLU A 77 11.21 10.54 -14.12
CA GLU A 77 11.57 9.39 -14.95
C GLU A 77 10.73 9.35 -16.24
N ALA A 78 9.42 9.56 -16.14
CA ALA A 78 8.55 9.65 -17.31
C ALA A 78 8.98 10.76 -18.28
N ALA A 79 9.40 11.92 -17.75
CA ALA A 79 9.94 13.02 -18.55
C ALA A 79 11.27 12.66 -19.23
N ARG A 80 12.15 11.90 -18.56
CA ARG A 80 13.40 11.40 -19.17
C ARG A 80 13.13 10.41 -20.28
N ILE A 81 12.25 9.43 -20.06
CA ILE A 81 11.86 8.45 -21.06
C ILE A 81 11.23 9.12 -22.29
N ALA A 82 10.41 10.16 -22.09
CA ALA A 82 9.82 10.91 -23.19
C ALA A 82 10.90 11.60 -24.05
N ARG A 83 11.87 12.27 -23.41
CA ARG A 83 12.99 12.91 -24.11
C ARG A 83 13.86 11.90 -24.85
N GLU A 84 14.18 10.78 -24.21
CA GLU A 84 14.98 9.72 -24.83
C GLU A 84 14.28 9.16 -26.07
N LYS A 85 12.96 8.95 -26.02
CA LYS A 85 12.18 8.51 -27.19
C LYS A 85 12.16 9.54 -28.32
N GLU A 86 12.04 10.83 -27.99
CA GLU A 86 12.10 11.91 -28.99
C GLU A 86 13.49 11.98 -29.64
N GLU A 87 14.56 11.87 -28.85
CA GLU A 87 15.92 11.82 -29.37
C GLU A 87 16.17 10.59 -30.25
N GLU A 88 15.70 9.42 -29.84
CA GLU A 88 15.81 8.20 -30.64
C GLU A 88 15.05 8.32 -31.96
N ALA A 89 13.83 8.86 -31.93
CA ALA A 89 13.06 9.12 -33.15
C ALA A 89 13.81 10.07 -34.09
N ALA A 90 14.35 11.18 -33.57
CA ALA A 90 15.14 12.13 -34.36
C ALA A 90 16.41 11.48 -34.95
N ARG A 91 17.09 10.63 -34.18
CA ARG A 91 18.27 9.87 -34.67
C ARG A 91 17.87 8.91 -35.79
N GLN A 92 16.75 8.21 -35.65
CA GLN A 92 16.26 7.29 -36.68
C GLN A 92 15.89 8.04 -37.96
N GLU A 93 15.20 9.18 -37.85
CA GLU A 93 14.87 10.03 -39.00
C GLU A 93 16.12 10.54 -39.72
N ALA A 94 17.14 10.99 -38.97
CA ALA A 94 18.41 11.41 -39.54
C ALA A 94 19.12 10.27 -40.29
N LEU A 95 19.14 9.06 -39.73
CA LEU A 95 19.73 7.88 -40.38
C LEU A 95 18.98 7.52 -41.67
N LEU A 96 17.65 7.58 -41.68
CA LEU A 96 16.84 7.33 -42.87
C LEU A 96 17.09 8.39 -43.95
N ALA A 97 17.20 9.67 -43.56
CA ALA A 97 17.55 10.76 -44.47
C ALA A 97 18.93 10.55 -45.10
N GLU A 98 19.94 10.17 -44.32
CA GLU A 98 21.27 9.83 -44.84
C GLU A 98 21.25 8.65 -45.80
N GLN A 99 20.54 7.57 -45.46
CA GLN A 99 20.43 6.40 -46.33
C GLN A 99 19.76 6.73 -47.65
N LYS A 100 18.72 7.59 -47.61
CA LYS A 100 18.04 8.09 -48.81
C LYS A 100 18.99 8.94 -49.66
N ALA A 101 19.71 9.88 -49.06
CA ALA A 101 20.70 10.70 -49.78
C ALA A 101 21.79 9.84 -50.45
N LYS A 102 22.30 8.81 -49.75
CA LYS A 102 23.25 7.84 -50.31
C LYS A 102 22.65 7.06 -51.49
N ARG A 103 21.38 6.65 -51.40
CA ARG A 103 20.67 5.95 -52.48
C ARG A 103 20.46 6.85 -53.68
N ASP A 104 20.04 8.09 -53.48
CA ASP A 104 19.78 9.06 -54.53
C ASP A 104 21.08 9.44 -55.27
N ALA A 105 22.19 9.60 -54.55
CA ALA A 105 23.52 9.80 -55.14
C ALA A 105 23.95 8.62 -56.03
N ARG A 106 23.73 7.37 -55.57
CA ARG A 106 24.00 6.16 -56.38
C ARG A 106 23.13 6.11 -57.63
N TYR A 107 21.86 6.48 -57.52
CA TYR A 107 20.93 6.49 -58.64
C TYR A 107 21.32 7.55 -59.68
N ALA A 108 21.69 8.75 -59.24
CA ALA A 108 22.22 9.82 -60.09
C ALA A 108 23.48 9.36 -60.85
N ALA A 109 24.47 8.80 -60.15
CA ALA A 109 25.70 8.27 -60.76
C ALA A 109 25.42 7.16 -61.79
N ARG A 110 24.48 6.24 -61.50
CA ARG A 110 24.07 5.19 -62.45
C ARG A 110 23.42 5.79 -63.70
N LYS A 111 22.54 6.79 -63.53
CA LYS A 111 21.85 7.46 -64.64
C LYS A 111 22.84 8.19 -65.55
N GLU A 112 23.83 8.89 -64.99
CA GLU A 112 24.88 9.54 -65.76
C GLU A 112 25.72 8.54 -66.55
N ARG A 113 26.10 7.41 -65.93
CA ARG A 113 26.82 6.33 -66.63
C ARG A 113 26.00 5.73 -67.78
N GLY A 114 24.68 5.59 -67.61
CA GLY A 114 23.77 5.11 -68.66
C GLY A 114 23.61 6.09 -69.82
N LYS A 115 23.61 7.41 -69.54
CA LYS A 115 23.58 8.46 -70.57
C LYS A 115 24.87 8.53 -71.39
N LYS A 116 26.04 8.37 -70.76
CA LYS A 116 27.35 8.36 -71.45
C LYS A 116 27.60 7.13 -72.32
N LYS A 117 26.80 6.05 -72.17
CA LYS A 117 26.92 4.82 -72.96
C LYS A 117 25.98 4.78 -74.18
N ARG A 118 25.08 5.74 -74.31
CA ARG A 118 24.24 5.97 -75.49
C ARG A 118 24.87 7.06 -76.34
#